data_AF-A0A933S302-F1
#
_entry.id   AF-A0A933S302-F1
#
_cell.length_a   1.000
_cell.length_b   1.000
_cell.length_c   1.000
_cell.angle_alpha   90.00
_cell.angle_beta   90.00
_cell.angle_gamma   90.00
#
_symmetry.space_group_name_H-M   'P 1'
#
loop_
_entity.id
_entity.type
_entity.pdbx_description
1 polymer ?
#
loop_
_entity_poly.entity_id
_entity_poly.type
_entity_poly.pdbx_seq_one_letter_code
_entity_poly.pdbx_strand_id
1 'polypeptide(L)' 'MSNQARIWTVVKPTVGLPLFLGSVAVIAILVHFAVLTHTTWFPKYWNGKAAAIESSVSTG' A
#
# COMPACT_ATOMS: atom_id res chain seq x y z
N MET A 1 -31.55 2.40 5.51
CA MET A 1 -30.09 2.56 5.31
C MET A 1 -29.47 3.13 6.59
N SER A 2 -29.06 2.28 7.54
CA SER A 2 -28.39 2.76 8.76
C SER A 2 -26.96 3.15 8.41
N ASN A 3 -26.70 4.46 8.38
CA ASN A 3 -25.36 5.00 8.18
C ASN A 3 -24.56 4.92 9.49
N GLN A 4 -23.26 4.64 9.39
CA GLN A 4 -22.36 4.46 10.54
C GLN A 4 -21.87 5.80 11.12
N ALA A 5 -22.44 6.94 10.72
CA ALA A 5 -21.99 8.27 11.16
C ALA A 5 -22.16 8.50 12.67
N ARG A 6 -23.07 7.75 13.31
CA ARG A 6 -23.29 7.78 14.77
C ARG A 6 -22.10 7.25 15.58
N ILE A 7 -21.10 6.62 14.95
CA ILE A 7 -19.90 6.14 15.67
C ILE A 7 -19.17 7.27 16.41
N TRP A 8 -19.24 8.51 15.91
CA TRP A 8 -18.57 9.67 16.51
C TRP A 8 -19.25 10.20 17.77
N THR A 9 -20.45 9.71 18.12
CA THR A 9 -21.08 10.01 19.42
C THR A 9 -20.58 9.08 20.52
N VAL A 10 -19.95 7.95 20.17
CA VAL A 10 -19.41 6.96 21.12
C VAL A 10 -17.88 6.90 21.10
N VAL A 11 -17.25 7.31 19.99
CA VAL A 11 -15.80 7.44 19.85
C VAL A 11 -15.46 8.90 19.54
N LYS A 12 -14.53 9.50 20.29
CA LYS A 12 -14.11 10.88 20.04
C LYS A 12 -13.37 10.98 18.69
N PRO A 13 -13.78 11.87 17.76
CA PRO A 13 -13.18 11.97 16.43
C PRO A 13 -11.71 12.34 16.45
N THR A 14 -11.28 13.20 17.38
CA THR A 14 -9.88 13.64 17.51
C THR A 14 -8.91 12.50 17.82
N VAL A 15 -9.37 11.36 18.37
CA VAL A 15 -8.52 10.19 18.66
C VAL A 15 -8.84 9.04 17.71
N GLY A 16 -10.12 8.77 17.47
CA GLY A 16 -10.55 7.66 16.62
C GLY A 16 -10.16 7.84 15.15
N LEU A 17 -10.22 9.08 14.62
CA LEU A 17 -9.88 9.34 13.23
C LEU A 17 -8.37 9.22 12.97
N PRO A 18 -7.47 9.83 13.78
CA PRO A 18 -6.04 9.57 13.63
C PRO A 18 -5.66 8.10 13.83
N LEU A 19 -6.28 7.40 14.79
CA LEU A 19 -6.01 5.98 15.01
C LEU A 19 -6.44 5.11 13.83
N PHE A 20 -7.60 5.42 13.22
CA PHE A 20 -8.05 4.72 12.02
C PHE A 20 -7.08 4.91 10.85
N LEU A 21 -6.74 6.16 10.53
CA LEU A 21 -5.82 6.47 9.43
C LEU A 21 -4.42 5.91 9.70
N GLY A 22 -3.95 5.98 10.95
CA GLY A 22 -2.67 5.40 11.37
C GLY A 22 -2.64 3.88 11.21
N SER A 23 -3.71 3.18 11.63
CA SER A 23 -3.83 1.73 11.45
C SER A 23 -3.79 1.33 9.98
N VAL A 24 -4.55 2.02 9.12
CA VAL A 24 -4.54 1.77 7.67
C VAL A 24 -3.16 1.99 7.06
N ALA A 25 -2.44 3.04 7.49
CA ALA A 25 -1.08 3.30 7.04
C ALA A 25 -0.11 2.19 7.45
N VAL A 26 -0.18 1.71 8.70
CA VAL A 26 0.66 0.60 9.19
C VAL A 26 0.37 -0.67 8.39
N ILE A 27 -0.91 -1.01 8.18
CA ILE A 27 -1.31 -2.17 7.39
C ILE A 27 -0.77 -2.05 5.95
N ALA A 28 -0.90 -0.89 5.32
CA ALA A 28 -0.39 -0.67 3.97
C ALA A 28 1.12 -0.94 3.88
N ILE A 29 1.91 -0.42 4.83
CA ILE A 29 3.37 -0.64 4.86
C ILE A 29 3.69 -2.13 5.03
N LEU A 30 3.00 -2.83 5.94
CA LEU A 30 3.23 -4.26 6.17
C LEU A 30 2.89 -5.11 4.95
N VAL A 31 1.80 -4.81 4.26
CA VAL A 31 1.43 -5.51 3.02
C VAL A 31 2.47 -5.27 1.92
N HIS A 32 2.94 -4.04 1.74
CA HIS A 32 3.99 -3.74 0.76
C HIS A 32 5.30 -4.45 1.10
N PHE A 33 5.67 -4.49 2.39
CA PHE A 33 6.84 -5.24 2.84
C PHE A 33 6.69 -6.74 2.54
N ALA A 34 5.54 -7.33 2.83
CA ALA A 34 5.28 -8.74 2.54
C ALA A 34 5.34 -9.05 1.04
N VAL A 35 4.79 -8.17 0.18
CA VAL A 35 4.89 -8.32 -1.28
C VAL A 35 6.35 -8.22 -1.74
N LEU A 36 7.13 -7.32 -1.13
CA LEU A 36 8.55 -7.18 -1.45
C LEU A 36 9.35 -8.43 -1.09
N THR A 37 9.09 -9.06 0.07
CA THR A 37 9.88 -10.21 0.55
C THR A 37 9.41 -11.56 0.02
N HIS A 38 8.12 -11.71 -0.30
CA HIS A 38 7.53 -12.99 -0.71
C HIS A 38 7.23 -13.11 -2.21
N THR A 39 7.50 -12.08 -3.01
CA THR A 39 7.33 -12.13 -4.46
C THR A 39 8.64 -11.81 -5.18
N THR A 40 8.81 -12.36 -6.38
CA THR A 40 10.03 -12.12 -7.18
C THR A 40 9.92 -10.93 -8.12
N TRP A 41 8.70 -10.46 -8.41
CA TRP A 41 8.47 -9.38 -9.37
C TRP A 41 8.70 -7.99 -8.76
N PHE A 42 8.32 -7.77 -7.50
CA PHE A 42 8.44 -6.45 -6.86
C PHE A 42 9.91 -6.03 -6.65
N PRO A 43 10.81 -6.92 -6.17
CA PRO A 43 12.25 -6.61 -6.14
C PRO A 43 12.85 -6.39 -7.53
N LYS A 44 12.41 -7.16 -8.55
CA LYS A 44 12.86 -6.99 -9.94
C LYS A 44 12.45 -5.65 -10.53
N TYR A 45 11.24 -5.19 -10.22
CA TYR A 45 10.76 -3.85 -10.58
C TYR A 45 11.67 -2.76 -9.99
N TRP A 46 12.02 -2.85 -8.71
CA TRP A 46 12.91 -1.89 -8.05
C TRP A 46 14.38 -1.98 -8.52
N ASN A 47 14.83 -3.15 -8.95
CA ASN A 47 16.20 -3.36 -9.44
C ASN A 47 16.49 -2.63 -10.78
N GLY A 48 15.48 -2.05 -11.45
CA GLY A 48 15.64 -1.24 -12.66
C GLY A 48 16.09 -2.00 -13.93
N LYS A 49 16.56 -3.24 -13.80
CA LYS A 49 17.03 -4.07 -14.92
C LYS A 49 15.94 -4.52 -15.88
N ALA A 50 14.69 -4.66 -15.43
CA ALA A 50 13.59 -5.03 -16.32
C ALA A 50 13.30 -3.95 -17.38
N ALA A 51 13.36 -2.66 -16.99
CA ALA A 51 13.22 -1.53 -17.90
C ALA A 51 14.39 -1.43 -18.91
N ALA A 52 15.59 -1.88 -18.53
CA ALA A 52 16.75 -1.89 -19.42
C ALA A 52 16.63 -2.91 -20.57
N ILE A 53 15.88 -4.00 -20.37
CA ILE A 53 15.66 -5.02 -21.41
C ILE A 53 14.68 -4.51 -22.47
N GLU A 54 13.61 -3.81 -22.08
CA GLU A 54 12.64 -3.24 -23.03
C GLU A 54 13.25 -2.16 -23.95
N SER A 55 14.20 -1.36 -23.44
CA SER A 55 14.93 -0.39 -24.27
C SER A 55 15.95 -1.03 -25.24
N SER A 56 16.23 -2.33 -25.11
CA SER A 56 17.24 -3.04 -25.92
C SER A 56 16.67 -3.85 -27.08
N VAL A 57 15.36 -3.83 -27.30
CA VAL A 57 14.79 -4.45 -28.51
C VAL A 57 15.06 -3.53 -29.72
N SER A 58 16.22 -3.70 -30.33
CA SER A 58 16.47 -3.21 -31.68
C SER A 58 15.55 -3.98 -32.61
N THR A 59 14.39 -3.41 -32.94
CA THR A 59 13.59 -3.85 -34.09
C THR A 59 14.43 -3.63 -35.34
N GLY A 60 15.15 -4.69 -35.73
CA GLY A 60 15.67 -4.84 -37.08
C GLY A 60 14.58 -5.20 -38.07
#